data_AF-A0A8H8IRB1-F1
#
_entry.id   AF-A0A8H8IRB1-F1
#
_cell.length_a   1.000
_cell.length_b   1.000
_cell.length_c   1.000
_cell.angle_alpha   90.00
_cell.angle_beta   90.00
_cell.angle_gamma   90.00
#
_symmetry.space_group_name_H-M   'P 1'
#
loop_
_entity.id
_entity.type
_entity.pdbx_description
1 polymer ?
#
loop_
_entity_poly.entity_id
_entity_poly.type
_entity_poly.pdbx_seq_one_letter_code
_entity_poly.pdbx_strand_id
1 'polypeptide(L)'
;MALGQLVNAYAVIGMLSAFGFRTVRKALPHDPIAQDRIIGASLTVLTVADLTHIAATVAALPWDVVANPSIWNGTVYGNIVGSAFFFVLRMSWFAGIGRESAASAASKDE
;
A
#
# COMPACT_ATOMS: atom_id res chain seq x y z
N MET A 1 -23.89 2.30 -4.30
CA MET A 1 -23.60 1.18 -3.37
C MET A 1 -22.15 0.70 -3.48
N ALA A 2 -21.63 0.34 -4.68
CA ALA A 2 -20.26 -0.15 -4.85
C ALA A 2 -19.15 0.83 -4.39
N LEU A 3 -19.30 2.14 -4.62
CA LEU A 3 -18.33 3.15 -4.17
C LEU A 3 -18.13 3.14 -2.64
N GLY A 4 -19.21 2.96 -1.87
CA GLY A 4 -19.14 2.93 -0.41
C GLY A 4 -18.39 1.71 0.13
N GLN A 5 -18.52 0.56 -0.54
CA GLN A 5 -17.76 -0.64 -0.20
C GLN A 5 -16.27 -0.46 -0.51
N LEU A 6 -15.95 0.20 -1.62
CA LEU A 6 -14.56 0.51 -1.99
C LEU A 6 -13.91 1.44 -0.97
N VAL A 7 -14.59 2.53 -0.59
CA VAL A 7 -14.10 3.44 0.44
C VAL A 7 -13.91 2.72 1.78
N ASN A 8 -14.85 1.85 2.16
CA ASN A 8 -14.72 1.04 3.38
C ASN A 8 -13.50 0.11 3.33
N ALA A 9 -13.28 -0.59 2.21
CA ALA A 9 -12.13 -1.47 2.05
C ALA A 9 -10.80 -0.72 2.18
N TYR A 10 -10.67 0.43 1.52
CA TYR A 10 -9.47 1.28 1.66
C TYR A 10 -9.29 1.83 3.08
N ALA A 11 -10.37 2.20 3.77
CA ALA A 11 -10.30 2.63 5.15
C ALA A 11 -9.79 1.51 6.08
N VAL A 12 -10.24 0.27 5.87
CA VAL A 12 -9.75 -0.90 6.62
C VAL A 12 -8.27 -1.16 6.37
N ILE A 13 -7.81 -1.07 5.13
CA ILE A 13 -6.38 -1.20 4.79
C ILE A 13 -5.54 -0.09 5.45
N GLY A 14 -6.06 1.14 5.46
CA GLY A 14 -5.45 2.26 6.17
C GLY A 14 -5.36 2.02 7.68
N MET A 15 -6.44 1.51 8.29
CA MET A 15 -6.46 1.13 9.70
C MET A 15 -5.51 -0.01 10.02
N LEU A 16 -5.42 -1.04 9.18
CA LEU A 16 -4.46 -2.14 9.35
C LEU A 16 -3.03 -1.61 9.36
N SER A 17 -2.72 -0.66 8.48
CA SER A 17 -1.40 -0.03 8.44
C SER A 17 -1.16 0.84 9.69
N ALA A 18 -2.15 1.64 10.09
CA ALA A 18 -2.05 2.55 11.23
C ALA A 18 -1.96 1.83 12.58
N PHE A 19 -2.74 0.77 12.79
CA PHE A 19 -2.75 0.01 14.04
C PHE A 19 -1.74 -1.12 14.02
N GLY A 20 -1.63 -1.87 12.92
CA GLY A 20 -0.70 -2.99 12.78
C GLY A 20 0.75 -2.56 12.97
N PHE A 21 1.19 -1.47 12.33
CA PHE A 21 2.57 -1.01 12.48
C PHE A 21 2.85 -0.48 13.90
N ARG A 22 1.87 0.17 14.53
CA ARG A 22 1.99 0.58 15.95
C ARG A 22 2.07 -0.62 16.89
N THR A 23 1.32 -1.67 16.64
CA THR A 23 1.37 -2.90 17.43
C THR A 23 2.71 -3.61 17.26
N VAL A 24 3.23 -3.74 16.04
CA VAL A 24 4.57 -4.30 15.78
C VAL A 24 5.64 -3.53 16.55
N ARG A 25 5.60 -2.20 16.51
CA ARG A 25 6.54 -1.35 17.26
C ARG A 25 6.44 -1.53 18.79
N LYS A 26 5.23 -1.73 19.31
CA LYS A 26 5.01 -1.96 20.75
C LYS A 26 5.38 -3.38 21.19
N ALA A 27 5.20 -4.38 20.33
CA ALA A 27 5.44 -5.78 20.65
C ALA A 27 6.93 -6.16 20.58
N LEU A 28 7.71 -5.51 19.72
CA LEU A 28 9.12 -5.82 19.49
C LEU A 28 10.05 -4.63 19.73
N PRO A 29 9.97 -3.91 20.87
CA PRO A 29 10.65 -2.62 21.06
C PRO A 29 12.19 -2.68 20.95
N HIS A 30 12.80 -3.84 21.22
CA HIS A 30 14.25 -4.04 21.22
C HIS A 30 14.79 -4.78 19.99
N ASP A 31 13.93 -5.16 19.03
CA ASP A 31 14.35 -5.85 17.80
C ASP A 31 13.90 -5.08 16.56
N PRO A 32 14.64 -4.02 16.16
CA PRO A 32 14.30 -3.21 15.00
C PRO A 32 14.38 -4.01 13.69
N ILE A 33 15.18 -5.08 13.63
CA ILE A 33 15.31 -5.93 12.44
C ILE A 33 14.04 -6.74 12.23
N ALA A 34 13.49 -7.34 13.31
CA ALA A 34 12.23 -8.05 13.24
C ALA A 34 11.05 -7.11 12.92
N GLN A 35 11.05 -5.88 13.46
CA GLN A 35 10.03 -4.88 13.09
C GLN A 35 10.06 -4.58 11.59
N ASP A 36 11.22 -4.29 11.02
CA ASP A 36 11.35 -3.94 9.61
C ASP A 36 10.96 -5.11 8.69
N ARG A 37 11.30 -6.35 9.07
CA ARG A 37 10.87 -7.55 8.34
C ARG A 37 9.36 -7.74 8.33
N ILE A 38 8.68 -7.57 9.47
CA ILE A 38 7.23 -7.74 9.57
C ILE A 38 6.49 -6.64 8.80
N ILE A 39 6.94 -5.39 8.95
CA ILE A 39 6.37 -4.26 8.22
C ILE A 39 6.61 -4.44 6.72
N GLY A 40 7.82 -4.83 6.32
CA GLY A 40 8.18 -5.09 4.93
C GLY A 40 7.39 -6.24 4.30
N ALA A 41 7.20 -7.35 5.02
CA ALA A 41 6.35 -8.44 4.57
C ALA A 41 4.90 -7.99 4.38
N SER A 42 4.37 -7.22 5.34
CA SER A 42 3.02 -6.66 5.26
C SER A 42 2.84 -5.73 4.06
N LEU A 43 3.80 -4.82 3.84
CA LEU A 43 3.79 -3.90 2.71
C LEU A 43 3.95 -4.62 1.37
N THR A 44 4.75 -5.69 1.32
CA THR A 44 4.91 -6.51 0.11
C THR A 44 3.57 -7.13 -0.31
N VAL A 45 2.85 -7.74 0.64
CA VAL A 45 1.52 -8.32 0.37
C VAL A 45 0.55 -7.24 -0.12
N LEU A 46 0.56 -6.07 0.50
CA LEU A 46 -0.31 -4.97 0.09
C LEU A 46 0.04 -4.41 -1.30
N THR A 47 1.32 -4.30 -1.64
CA THR A 47 1.78 -3.91 -2.98
C THR A 47 1.30 -4.90 -4.04
N VAL A 48 1.40 -6.20 -3.77
CA VAL A 48 0.90 -7.24 -4.67
C VAL A 48 -0.62 -7.12 -4.84
N ALA A 49 -1.33 -6.83 -3.75
CA ALA A 49 -2.77 -6.61 -3.80
C ALA A 49 -3.13 -5.42 -4.71
N ASP A 50 -2.41 -4.28 -4.64
CA ASP A 50 -2.67 -3.13 -5.51
C ASP A 50 -2.52 -3.47 -6.99
N LEU A 51 -1.39 -4.12 -7.36
CA LEU A 51 -1.12 -4.49 -8.74
C LEU A 51 -2.18 -5.46 -9.26
N THR A 52 -2.57 -6.42 -8.43
CA THR A 52 -3.62 -7.39 -8.76
C THR A 52 -4.96 -6.68 -8.95
N HIS A 53 -5.27 -5.68 -8.11
CA HIS A 53 -6.52 -4.90 -8.23
C HIS A 53 -6.57 -4.08 -9.51
N ILE A 54 -5.47 -3.41 -9.87
CA ILE A 54 -5.36 -2.65 -11.12
C ILE A 54 -5.47 -3.60 -12.31
N ALA A 55 -4.71 -4.70 -12.33
CA ALA A 55 -4.73 -5.67 -13.41
C ALA A 55 -6.11 -6.32 -13.59
N ALA A 56 -6.76 -6.71 -12.50
CA ALA A 56 -8.11 -7.27 -12.53
C ALA A 56 -9.13 -6.25 -13.05
N THR A 57 -9.00 -4.97 -12.67
CA THR A 57 -9.88 -3.90 -13.17
C THR A 57 -9.67 -3.69 -14.67
N VAL A 58 -8.42 -3.64 -15.14
CA VAL A 58 -8.12 -3.50 -16.57
C VAL A 58 -8.60 -4.71 -17.38
N ALA A 59 -8.46 -5.92 -16.86
CA ALA A 59 -8.93 -7.14 -17.53
C ALA A 59 -10.46 -7.28 -17.54
N ALA A 60 -11.15 -6.70 -16.56
CA ALA A 60 -12.61 -6.76 -16.47
C ALA A 60 -13.33 -5.69 -17.30
N LEU A 61 -12.65 -4.59 -17.64
CA LEU A 61 -13.24 -3.50 -18.43
C LEU A 61 -12.89 -3.60 -19.93
N PRO A 62 -13.79 -3.16 -20.82
CA PRO A 62 -13.48 -3.02 -22.24
C PRO A 62 -12.33 -2.03 -22.44
N TRP A 63 -11.45 -2.31 -23.41
CA TRP A 63 -10.30 -1.45 -23.71
C TRP A 63 -10.71 -0.01 -24.04
N ASP A 64 -11.86 0.19 -24.70
CA ASP A 64 -12.39 1.52 -25.02
C ASP A 64 -12.69 2.36 -23.77
N VAL A 65 -13.04 1.71 -22.66
CA VAL A 65 -13.24 2.37 -21.37
C VAL A 65 -11.91 2.61 -20.68
N VAL A 66 -11.00 1.63 -20.67
CA VAL A 66 -9.68 1.77 -20.03
C VAL A 66 -8.86 2.88 -20.69
N ALA A 67 -8.91 3.01 -22.03
CA ALA A 67 -8.15 4.00 -22.79
C ALA A 67 -8.71 5.43 -22.68
N ASN A 68 -9.94 5.61 -22.20
CA ASN A 68 -10.60 6.90 -22.08
C ASN A 68 -10.89 7.24 -20.60
N PRO A 69 -9.95 7.86 -19.87
CA PRO A 69 -10.16 8.24 -18.47
C PRO A 69 -11.35 9.17 -18.24
N SER A 70 -11.72 9.97 -19.25
CA SER A 70 -12.84 10.93 -19.16
C SER A 70 -14.21 10.29 -18.93
N ILE A 71 -14.36 8.99 -19.25
CA ILE A 71 -15.63 8.26 -19.08
C ILE A 71 -15.63 7.34 -17.86
N TRP A 72 -14.56 7.36 -17.06
CA TRP A 72 -14.47 6.53 -15.87
C TRP A 72 -15.47 6.97 -14.81
N ASN A 73 -16.14 5.99 -14.22
CA ASN A 73 -16.96 6.22 -13.02
C ASN A 73 -16.07 6.26 -11.77
N GLY A 74 -16.63 6.72 -10.65
CA GLY A 74 -15.89 6.84 -9.38
C GLY A 74 -15.28 5.53 -8.88
N THR A 75 -15.87 4.37 -9.20
CA THR A 75 -15.33 3.07 -8.83
C THR A 75 -14.10 2.70 -9.66
N VAL A 76 -14.10 2.97 -10.97
CA VAL A 76 -12.93 2.77 -11.84
C VAL A 76 -11.79 3.70 -11.41
N TYR A 77 -12.09 4.97 -11.15
CA TYR A 77 -11.11 5.91 -10.59
C TYR A 77 -10.54 5.41 -9.27
N GLY A 78 -11.39 4.97 -8.33
CA GLY A 78 -10.93 4.46 -7.05
C GLY A 78 -10.10 3.17 -7.17
N ASN A 79 -10.44 2.28 -8.10
CA ASN A 79 -9.69 1.03 -8.30
C ASN A 79 -8.36 1.26 -9.01
N ILE A 80 -8.31 2.08 -10.05
CA ILE A 80 -7.07 2.31 -10.81
C ILE A 80 -6.22 3.36 -10.12
N VAL A 81 -6.73 4.59 -9.98
CA VAL A 81 -5.96 5.72 -9.42
C VAL A 81 -5.74 5.54 -7.93
N GLY A 82 -6.75 5.08 -7.19
CA GLY A 82 -6.61 4.83 -5.75
C GLY A 82 -5.58 3.75 -5.43
N SER A 83 -5.64 2.59 -6.12
CA SER A 83 -4.63 1.53 -5.92
C SER A 83 -3.26 1.96 -6.43
N ALA A 84 -3.16 2.70 -7.55
CA ALA A 84 -1.89 3.22 -8.03
C ALA A 84 -1.26 4.22 -7.03
N PHE A 85 -2.06 5.08 -6.41
CA PHE A 85 -1.60 5.98 -5.36
C PHE A 85 -1.03 5.21 -4.16
N PHE A 86 -1.75 4.20 -3.66
CA PHE A 86 -1.24 3.38 -2.57
C PHE A 86 0.00 2.58 -2.96
N PHE A 87 0.05 2.07 -4.20
CA PHE A 87 1.22 1.38 -4.72
C PHE A 87 2.46 2.28 -4.69
N VAL A 88 2.35 3.54 -5.14
CA VAL A 88 3.44 4.51 -5.10
C VAL A 88 3.89 4.80 -3.67
N LEU A 89 2.96 5.01 -2.73
CA LEU A 89 3.28 5.20 -1.31
C LEU A 89 4.00 3.98 -0.69
N ARG A 90 3.67 2.78 -1.14
CA ARG A 90 4.34 1.55 -0.68
C ARG A 90 5.72 1.42 -1.31
N MET A 91 5.85 1.70 -2.60
CA MET A 91 7.16 1.74 -3.28
C MET A 91 8.09 2.79 -2.68
N SER A 92 7.58 3.95 -2.25
CA SER A 92 8.40 4.95 -1.57
C SER A 92 8.97 4.43 -0.25
N TRP A 93 8.22 3.59 0.48
CA TRP A 93 8.76 2.90 1.65
C TRP A 93 9.94 2.00 1.28
N PHE A 94 9.81 1.14 0.24
CA PHE A 94 10.91 0.28 -0.22
C PHE A 94 12.12 1.06 -0.74
N ALA A 95 11.90 2.22 -1.34
CA ALA A 95 12.95 3.15 -1.74
C ALA A 95 13.63 3.87 -0.56
N GLY A 96 13.19 3.64 0.68
CA GLY A 96 13.74 4.26 1.89
C GLY A 96 13.25 5.69 2.13
N ILE A 97 12.30 6.19 1.34
CA ILE A 97 11.77 7.55 1.48
C ILE A 97 10.88 7.58 2.73
N GLY A 98 11.29 8.38 3.73
CA GLY A 98 10.55 8.54 4.98
C GLY A 98 10.93 7.55 6.10
N ARG A 99 12.01 6.78 5.96
CA ARG A 99 12.64 6.03 7.06
C ARG A 99 14.15 6.25 7.12
N GLU A 100 14.70 6.36 8.32
CA GLU A 100 16.11 6.01 8.52
C GLU A 100 16.17 4.47 8.54
N SER A 101 16.76 3.87 7.51
CA SER A 101 16.96 2.42 7.49
C SER A 101 17.77 2.02 8.73
N ALA A 102 17.43 0.91 9.38
CA ALA A 102 18.21 0.39 10.52
C ALA A 102 19.70 0.22 10.17
N ALA A 103 20.01 -0.03 8.89
CA ALA A 103 21.37 -0.04 8.36
C ALA A 103 22.08 1.33 8.41
N SER A 104 21.35 2.43 8.27
CA SER A 104 21.88 3.80 8.38
C SER A 104 22.01 4.27 9.83
N ALA A 105 21.26 3.67 10.77
CA ALA A 105 21.43 3.91 12.20
C ALA A 105 22.67 3.17 12.72
N ALA A 106 22.91 1.94 12.26
CA ALA A 106 24.09 1.16 12.64
C ALA A 106 25.42 1.79 12.17
N SER A 107 25.44 2.52 11.05
CA SER A 107 26.65 3.22 10.57
C SER A 107 26.93 4.54 11.28
N LYS A 108 26.06 5.00 12.19
CA LYS A 108 26.26 6.22 12.99
C LYS A 108 26.90 5.93 14.35
N ASP A 109 26.94 4.66 14.76
CA ASP A 109 27.52 4.19 16.01
C ASP A 109 28.94 3.60 15.83
N GLU A 110 29.52 3.69 14.62
CA GLU A 110 30.92 3.34 14.29
C GLU A 110 31.74 4.62 14.03
#